data_AF-A0A357N9V5-F1
#
_entry.id   AF-A0A357N9V5-F1
#
_cell.length_a   1.000
_cell.length_b   1.000
_cell.length_c   1.000
_cell.angle_alpha   90.00
_cell.angle_beta   90.00
_cell.angle_gamma   90.00
#
_symmetry.space_group_name_H-M   'P 1'
#
loop_
_entity.id
_entity.type
_entity.pdbx_description
1 polymer ?
#
loop_
_entity_poly.entity_id
_entity_poly.type
_entity_poly.pdbx_seq_one_letter_code
_entity_poly.pdbx_strand_id
1 'polypeptide(L)'
;KIAEGDTLSYVFTIPEGYTVEQIAALLSAEGLVNHDRFLELARKGLPPYESLEGHNPAVAYALEGLLFPDTYKIPQGMKEEEILAMMLRSFALTVTEDMRAQAAAEGLNMHQLVTLASLVEREAKVERERPIIAAVFLHRIKIDMPIQSCATIQYILGTPKQELSIQDTQIESPYNTYLHAGLPPGPIANPGQASIQAVLNPANTDVLYFVAKPDGTHIFSRTYEEHVLAIEQVDMMAVNKI
;
A
#
# COMPACT_ATOMS: atom_id res chain seq x y z
N LYS A 1 38.98 -4.19 33.89
CA LYS A 1 38.10 -5.20 33.25
C LYS A 1 37.07 -4.42 32.46
N ILE A 2 37.21 -4.39 31.14
CA ILE A 2 36.28 -3.75 30.20
C ILE A 2 35.74 -4.89 29.35
N ALA A 3 34.41 -5.02 29.20
CA ALA A 3 33.71 -5.59 28.04
C ALA A 3 32.28 -6.01 28.41
N GLU A 4 31.38 -5.03 28.57
CA GLU A 4 30.02 -5.17 28.01
C GLU A 4 29.95 -4.05 26.97
N GLY A 5 29.96 -4.45 25.70
CA GLY A 5 29.87 -3.53 24.59
C GLY A 5 28.45 -3.01 24.50
N ASP A 6 28.17 -1.89 25.16
CA ASP A 6 27.00 -1.07 24.86
C ASP A 6 27.19 -0.47 23.46
N THR A 7 26.95 -1.27 22.43
CA THR A 7 26.79 -0.75 21.06
C THR A 7 25.58 0.18 21.07
N LEU A 8 25.82 1.47 20.84
CA LEU A 8 24.77 2.47 20.66
C LEU A 8 23.76 1.95 19.61
N SER A 9 22.49 1.91 19.98
CA SER A 9 21.41 1.42 19.14
C SER A 9 20.37 2.50 18.89
N TYR A 10 19.88 2.59 17.66
CA TYR A 10 18.80 3.48 17.24
C TYR A 10 17.50 2.69 17.07
N VAL A 11 16.38 3.32 17.39
CA VAL A 11 15.04 2.76 17.19
C VAL A 11 14.27 3.72 16.29
N PHE A 12 13.70 3.21 15.20
CA PHE A 12 12.85 3.98 14.29
C PHE A 12 11.60 3.17 13.95
N THR A 13 10.51 3.85 13.62
CA THR A 13 9.24 3.22 13.24
C THR A 13 8.88 3.63 11.82
N ILE A 14 8.57 2.64 10.99
CA ILE A 14 8.02 2.85 9.65
C ILE A 14 6.51 2.63 9.71
N PRO A 15 5.68 3.68 9.51
CA PRO A 15 4.23 3.53 9.53
C PRO A 15 3.70 2.73 8.35
N GLU A 16 2.56 2.05 8.55
CA GLU A 16 1.84 1.38 7.47
C GLU A 16 1.41 2.37 6.39
N GLY A 17 1.41 1.92 5.14
CA GLY A 17 0.96 2.73 4.01
C GLY A 17 1.97 3.80 3.56
N TYR A 18 3.21 3.76 4.05
CA TYR A 18 4.30 4.61 3.55
C TYR A 18 4.85 4.07 2.23
N THR A 19 5.21 4.95 1.30
CA THR A 19 5.95 4.60 0.07
C THR A 19 7.46 4.48 0.34
N VAL A 20 8.21 3.92 -0.61
CA VAL A 20 9.68 3.89 -0.55
C VAL A 20 10.27 5.30 -0.41
N GLU A 21 9.70 6.29 -1.10
CA GLU A 21 10.13 7.69 -1.00
C GLU A 21 9.91 8.27 0.40
N GLN A 22 8.75 7.99 1.00
CA GLN A 22 8.43 8.46 2.35
C GLN A 22 9.34 7.79 3.40
N ILE A 23 9.66 6.51 3.23
CA ILE A 23 10.62 5.79 4.08
C ILE A 23 12.01 6.41 3.95
N ALA A 24 12.48 6.67 2.73
CA ALA A 24 13.78 7.29 2.49
C ALA A 24 13.86 8.69 3.13
N ALA A 25 12.81 9.50 2.97
CA ALA A 25 12.72 10.83 3.57
C ALA A 25 12.72 10.77 5.10
N LEU A 26 11.96 9.85 5.70
CA LEU A 26 11.91 9.65 7.15
C LEU A 26 13.29 9.26 7.71
N LEU A 27 13.91 8.22 7.17
CA LEU A 27 15.18 7.70 7.65
C LEU A 27 16.35 8.67 7.43
N SER A 28 16.33 9.42 6.33
CA SER A 28 17.37 10.42 6.04
C SER A 28 17.25 11.65 6.94
N ALA A 29 16.02 12.07 7.29
CA ALA A 29 15.80 13.14 8.26
C ALA A 29 16.32 12.78 9.66
N GLU A 30 16.31 11.50 10.02
CA GLU A 30 16.90 10.98 11.26
C GLU A 30 18.42 10.74 11.16
N GLY A 31 19.03 10.96 9.98
CA GLY A 31 20.45 10.73 9.75
C GLY A 31 20.85 9.25 9.71
N LEU A 32 19.89 8.34 9.53
CA LEU A 32 20.12 6.89 9.52
C LEU A 32 20.57 6.37 8.14
N VAL A 33 20.19 7.06 7.07
CA VAL A 33 20.52 6.68 5.68
C VAL A 33 20.86 7.90 4.83
N ASN A 34 21.67 7.69 3.79
CA ASN A 34 21.70 8.61 2.67
C ASN A 34 20.44 8.40 1.79
N HIS A 35 19.67 9.48 1.60
CA HIS A 35 18.40 9.46 0.87
C HIS A 35 18.54 8.86 -0.55
N ASP A 36 19.45 9.40 -1.35
CA ASP A 36 19.57 9.01 -2.76
C ASP A 36 20.11 7.59 -2.93
N ARG A 37 21.04 7.20 -2.05
CA ARG A 37 21.57 5.83 -2.02
C ARG A 37 20.49 4.82 -1.67
N PHE A 38 19.66 5.13 -0.68
CA PHE A 38 18.54 4.28 -0.28
C PHE A 38 17.55 4.08 -1.44
N LEU A 39 17.18 5.17 -2.13
CA LEU A 39 16.30 5.10 -3.31
C LEU A 39 16.93 4.34 -4.48
N GLU A 40 18.22 4.48 -4.72
CA GLU A 40 18.94 3.71 -5.75
C GLU A 40 18.85 2.20 -5.48
N LEU A 41 19.13 1.79 -4.24
CA LEU A 41 19.05 0.40 -3.81
C LEU A 41 17.62 -0.14 -3.89
N ALA A 42 16.63 0.63 -3.43
CA ALA A 42 15.23 0.23 -3.49
C ALA A 42 14.69 0.15 -4.94
N ARG A 43 15.23 0.98 -5.84
CA ARG A 43 14.93 0.90 -7.28
C ARG A 43 15.48 -0.37 -7.91
N LYS A 44 16.73 -0.69 -7.59
CA LYS A 44 17.40 -1.90 -8.11
C LYS A 44 16.83 -3.18 -7.51
N GLY A 45 16.39 -3.13 -6.26
CA GLY A 45 16.07 -4.30 -5.46
C GLY A 45 17.31 -4.96 -4.84
N LEU A 46 17.06 -5.91 -3.96
CA LEU A 46 18.07 -6.76 -3.32
C LEU A 46 17.68 -8.23 -3.48
N PRO A 47 18.63 -9.18 -3.62
CA PRO A 47 18.28 -10.58 -3.76
C PRO A 47 17.50 -11.11 -2.55
N PRO A 48 16.44 -11.92 -2.72
CA PRO A 48 15.86 -12.42 -3.98
C PRO A 48 14.73 -11.53 -4.56
N TYR A 49 14.54 -10.31 -4.05
CA TYR A 49 13.42 -9.42 -4.36
C TYR A 49 13.66 -8.47 -5.54
N GLU A 50 14.78 -8.58 -6.25
CA GLU A 50 15.06 -7.79 -7.46
C GLU A 50 14.16 -8.12 -8.66
N SER A 51 13.44 -9.24 -8.61
CA SER A 51 12.78 -9.81 -9.79
C SER A 51 11.38 -10.36 -9.54
N LEU A 52 10.65 -9.89 -8.53
CA LEU A 52 9.30 -10.41 -8.27
C LEU A 52 8.36 -10.36 -9.49
N GLU A 53 8.66 -9.52 -10.50
CA GLU A 53 7.94 -9.49 -11.78
C GLU A 53 8.82 -9.53 -13.04
N GLY A 54 10.14 -9.63 -12.92
CA GLY A 54 11.00 -9.16 -14.01
C GLY A 54 10.87 -7.64 -14.20
N HIS A 55 11.78 -7.01 -14.92
CA HIS A 55 11.84 -5.55 -14.99
C HIS A 55 10.60 -4.95 -15.70
N ASN A 56 9.60 -4.52 -14.94
CA ASN A 56 8.50 -3.70 -15.44
C ASN A 56 8.92 -2.22 -15.41
N PRO A 57 9.13 -1.56 -16.56
CA PRO A 57 9.63 -0.18 -16.60
C PRO A 57 8.64 0.84 -16.00
N ALA A 58 7.38 0.46 -15.81
CA ALA A 58 6.40 1.31 -15.14
C ALA A 58 6.58 1.35 -13.61
N VAL A 59 7.24 0.34 -13.02
CA VAL A 59 7.44 0.26 -11.56
C VAL A 59 8.71 1.04 -11.20
N ALA A 60 8.53 2.15 -10.47
CA ALA A 60 9.63 3.05 -10.11
C ALA A 60 10.61 2.45 -9.09
N TYR A 61 10.11 1.59 -8.19
CA TYR A 61 10.90 0.93 -7.15
C TYR A 61 10.58 -0.56 -7.07
N ALA A 62 11.59 -1.41 -7.29
CA ALA A 62 11.42 -2.87 -7.19
C ALA A 62 11.00 -3.32 -5.78
N LEU A 63 11.33 -2.54 -4.74
CA LEU A 63 10.98 -2.84 -3.35
C LEU A 63 9.70 -2.16 -2.86
N GLU A 64 8.96 -1.42 -3.70
CA GLU A 64 7.69 -0.84 -3.27
C GLU A 64 6.72 -1.95 -2.87
N GLY A 65 6.08 -1.82 -1.71
CA GLY A 65 5.24 -2.87 -1.13
C GLY A 65 5.96 -3.92 -0.30
N LEU A 66 7.30 -3.98 -0.33
CA LEU A 66 8.09 -5.03 0.33
C LEU A 66 8.87 -4.54 1.56
N LEU A 67 8.97 -3.23 1.77
CA LEU A 67 9.63 -2.65 2.93
C LEU A 67 8.66 -2.65 4.11
N PHE A 68 8.64 -3.75 4.86
CA PHE A 68 7.58 -4.00 5.85
C PHE A 68 7.46 -2.87 6.90
N PRO A 69 6.24 -2.39 7.20
CA PRO A 69 6.02 -1.44 8.28
C PRO A 69 6.23 -2.10 9.66
N ASP A 70 7.17 -1.60 10.44
CA ASP A 70 7.45 -2.07 11.80
C ASP A 70 8.30 -1.04 12.57
N THR A 71 8.54 -1.31 13.85
CA THR A 71 9.54 -0.63 14.67
C THR A 71 10.83 -1.44 14.68
N TYR A 72 11.89 -0.86 14.14
CA TYR A 72 13.18 -1.49 13.97
C TYR A 72 14.19 -0.96 14.98
N LYS A 73 15.06 -1.86 15.48
CA LYS A 73 16.20 -1.51 16.32
C LYS A 73 17.48 -1.88 15.59
N ILE A 74 18.34 -0.89 15.34
CA ILE A 74 19.59 -1.06 14.59
C ILE A 74 20.81 -0.59 15.40
N PRO A 75 21.99 -1.21 15.23
CA PRO A 75 23.23 -0.64 15.75
C PRO A 75 23.63 0.63 15.00
N GLN A 76 24.39 1.50 15.65
CA GLN A 76 24.96 2.68 15.01
C GLN A 76 25.80 2.32 13.78
N GLY A 77 25.59 3.03 12.67
CA GLY A 77 26.38 2.86 11.44
C GLY A 77 26.00 1.66 10.58
N MET A 78 24.86 1.00 10.85
CA MET A 78 24.29 0.01 9.93
C MET A 78 24.06 0.65 8.56
N LYS A 79 24.46 -0.06 7.49
CA LYS A 79 24.38 0.46 6.11
C LYS A 79 22.97 0.37 5.54
N GLU A 80 22.69 1.17 4.51
CA GLU A 80 21.42 1.20 3.81
C GLU A 80 21.01 -0.17 3.27
N GLU A 81 21.96 -0.93 2.69
CA GLU A 81 21.71 -2.29 2.21
C GLU A 81 21.27 -3.24 3.35
N GLU A 82 21.83 -3.07 4.54
CA GLU A 82 21.51 -3.90 5.71
C GLU A 82 20.15 -3.54 6.30
N ILE A 83 19.80 -2.23 6.32
CA ILE A 83 18.48 -1.74 6.73
C ILE A 83 17.40 -2.27 5.77
N LEU A 84 17.61 -2.13 4.46
CA LEU A 84 16.68 -2.67 3.46
C LEU A 84 16.53 -4.19 3.60
N ALA A 85 17.65 -4.92 3.74
CA ALA A 85 17.60 -6.37 3.93
C ALA A 85 16.87 -6.77 5.23
N MET A 86 16.98 -5.97 6.30
CA MET A 86 16.24 -6.19 7.54
C MET A 86 14.72 -6.02 7.32
N MET A 87 14.29 -4.95 6.64
CA MET A 87 12.87 -4.72 6.35
C MET A 87 12.28 -5.80 5.43
N LEU A 88 13.05 -6.24 4.42
CA LEU A 88 12.67 -7.35 3.53
C LEU A 88 12.56 -8.67 4.28
N ARG A 89 13.44 -8.95 5.24
CA ARG A 89 13.31 -10.12 6.13
C ARG A 89 12.04 -10.04 6.97
N SER A 90 11.71 -8.87 7.52
CA SER A 90 10.45 -8.69 8.26
C SER A 90 9.25 -8.98 7.37
N PHE A 91 9.25 -8.48 6.12
CA PHE A 91 8.21 -8.84 5.14
C PHE A 91 8.13 -10.34 4.90
N ALA A 92 9.27 -11.02 4.70
CA ALA A 92 9.33 -12.45 4.47
C ALA A 92 8.80 -13.28 5.64
N LEU A 93 9.04 -12.83 6.87
CA LEU A 93 8.56 -13.47 8.10
C LEU A 93 7.06 -13.26 8.30
N THR A 94 6.55 -12.07 7.95
CA THR A 94 5.12 -11.77 8.06
C THR A 94 4.32 -12.49 6.98
N VAL A 95 4.80 -12.50 5.74
CA VAL A 95 4.12 -13.15 4.61
C VAL A 95 4.61 -14.58 4.45
N THR A 96 4.02 -15.45 5.27
CA THR A 96 4.38 -16.86 5.41
C THR A 96 4.07 -17.67 4.15
N GLU A 97 4.70 -18.84 4.00
CA GLU A 97 4.46 -19.73 2.86
C GLU A 97 2.99 -20.14 2.73
N ASP A 98 2.29 -20.34 3.85
CA ASP A 98 0.86 -20.64 3.85
C ASP A 98 0.03 -19.50 3.24
N MET A 99 0.37 -18.24 3.54
CA MET A 99 -0.26 -17.07 2.92
C MET A 99 0.02 -17.00 1.42
N ARG A 100 1.23 -17.36 0.99
CA ARG A 100 1.58 -17.44 -0.44
C ARG A 100 0.79 -18.52 -1.16
N ALA A 101 0.66 -19.69 -0.54
CA ALA A 101 -0.13 -20.80 -1.05
C ALA A 101 -1.63 -20.44 -1.14
N GLN A 102 -2.17 -19.75 -0.12
CA GLN A 102 -3.54 -19.24 -0.13
C GLN A 102 -3.75 -18.23 -1.28
N ALA A 103 -2.86 -17.26 -1.46
CA ALA A 103 -2.93 -16.32 -2.57
C ALA A 103 -2.90 -17.03 -3.94
N ALA A 104 -2.00 -17.99 -4.10
CA ALA A 104 -1.87 -18.76 -5.33
C ALA A 104 -3.13 -19.60 -5.64
N ALA A 105 -3.80 -20.13 -4.61
CA ALA A 105 -5.07 -20.85 -4.76
C ALA A 105 -6.21 -19.93 -5.27
N GLU A 106 -6.15 -18.65 -4.93
CA GLU A 106 -7.06 -17.60 -5.44
C GLU A 106 -6.57 -16.98 -6.77
N GLY A 107 -5.51 -17.54 -7.37
CA GLY A 107 -4.96 -17.06 -8.65
C GLY A 107 -4.14 -15.78 -8.56
N LEU A 108 -3.75 -15.35 -7.36
CA LEU A 108 -2.90 -14.19 -7.13
C LEU A 108 -1.44 -14.62 -6.96
N ASN A 109 -0.55 -14.04 -7.76
CA ASN A 109 0.87 -14.11 -7.46
C ASN A 109 1.23 -13.14 -6.31
N MET A 110 2.46 -13.23 -5.81
CA MET A 110 2.92 -12.40 -4.69
C MET A 110 2.86 -10.91 -4.96
N HIS A 111 3.22 -10.48 -6.16
CA HIS A 111 3.17 -9.07 -6.53
C HIS A 111 1.74 -8.55 -6.58
N GLN A 112 0.81 -9.33 -7.13
CA GLN A 112 -0.61 -8.98 -7.17
C GLN A 112 -1.22 -8.91 -5.78
N LEU A 113 -0.88 -9.86 -4.89
CA LEU A 113 -1.29 -9.84 -3.50
C LEU A 113 -0.85 -8.53 -2.80
N VAL A 114 0.44 -8.19 -2.91
CA VAL A 114 1.00 -6.98 -2.27
C VAL A 114 0.43 -5.72 -2.90
N THR A 115 0.24 -5.70 -4.23
CA THR A 115 -0.35 -4.57 -4.94
C THR A 115 -1.76 -4.32 -4.44
N LEU A 116 -2.59 -5.35 -4.38
CA LEU A 116 -3.95 -5.24 -3.89
C LEU A 116 -4.00 -4.86 -2.40
N ALA A 117 -3.11 -5.43 -1.57
CA ALA A 117 -2.99 -5.07 -0.17
C ALA A 117 -2.59 -3.60 0.02
N SER A 118 -1.72 -3.05 -0.84
CA SER A 118 -1.35 -1.62 -0.81
C SER A 118 -2.53 -0.71 -1.17
N LEU A 119 -3.39 -1.11 -2.10
CA LEU A 119 -4.63 -0.38 -2.41
C LEU A 119 -5.58 -0.37 -1.22
N VAL A 120 -5.78 -1.54 -0.58
CA VAL A 120 -6.61 -1.67 0.63
C VAL A 120 -6.06 -0.81 1.76
N GLU A 121 -4.75 -0.84 2.01
CA GLU A 121 -4.11 -0.04 3.06
C GLU A 121 -4.37 1.46 2.89
N ARG A 122 -4.29 1.94 1.65
CA ARG A 122 -4.42 3.38 1.37
C ARG A 122 -5.86 3.89 1.40
N GLU A 123 -6.85 3.00 1.31
CA GLU A 123 -8.28 3.35 1.36
C GLU A 123 -8.88 3.12 2.75
N ALA A 124 -8.45 2.07 3.45
CA ALA A 124 -9.05 1.67 4.71
C ALA A 124 -8.54 2.50 5.89
N LYS A 125 -9.35 3.46 6.35
CA LYS A 125 -9.11 4.14 7.65
C LYS A 125 -9.56 3.33 8.86
N VAL A 126 -10.48 2.38 8.66
CA VAL A 126 -11.11 1.61 9.73
C VAL A 126 -10.85 0.13 9.51
N GLU A 127 -10.28 -0.52 10.52
CA GLU A 127 -9.80 -1.91 10.42
C GLU A 127 -10.87 -2.89 9.93
N ARG A 128 -12.09 -2.81 10.48
CA ARG A 128 -13.20 -3.70 10.11
C ARG A 128 -13.68 -3.56 8.66
N GLU A 129 -13.28 -2.50 7.96
CA GLU A 129 -13.68 -2.24 6.59
C GLU A 129 -12.67 -2.81 5.57
N ARG A 130 -11.45 -3.14 5.99
CA ARG A 130 -10.40 -3.70 5.11
C ARG A 130 -10.88 -4.93 4.32
N PRO A 131 -11.52 -5.95 4.93
CA PRO A 131 -12.00 -7.11 4.17
C PRO A 131 -13.12 -6.77 3.18
N ILE A 132 -13.92 -5.73 3.45
CA ILE A 132 -15.01 -5.30 2.56
C ILE A 132 -14.41 -4.55 1.36
N ILE A 133 -13.46 -3.64 1.60
CA ILE A 133 -12.74 -2.93 0.53
C ILE A 133 -11.97 -3.93 -0.36
N ALA A 134 -11.30 -4.91 0.25
CA ALA A 134 -10.65 -6.00 -0.48
C ALA A 134 -11.64 -6.78 -1.37
N ALA A 135 -12.83 -7.11 -0.84
CA ALA A 135 -13.88 -7.77 -1.61
C ALA A 135 -14.34 -6.91 -2.80
N VAL A 136 -14.57 -5.61 -2.60
CA VAL A 136 -14.95 -4.67 -3.68
C VAL A 136 -13.91 -4.71 -4.81
N PHE A 137 -12.63 -4.58 -4.50
CA PHE A 137 -11.58 -4.57 -5.51
C PHE A 137 -11.46 -5.91 -6.25
N LEU A 138 -11.52 -7.04 -5.54
CA LEU A 138 -11.52 -8.37 -6.16
C LEU A 138 -12.74 -8.57 -7.08
N HIS A 139 -13.93 -8.15 -6.66
CA HIS A 139 -15.13 -8.23 -7.50
C HIS A 139 -15.01 -7.38 -8.76
N ARG A 140 -14.54 -6.13 -8.62
CA ARG A 140 -14.34 -5.23 -9.77
C ARG A 140 -13.37 -5.83 -10.78
N ILE A 141 -12.20 -6.30 -10.33
CA ILE A 141 -11.21 -6.96 -11.18
C ILE A 141 -11.83 -8.18 -11.89
N LYS A 142 -12.59 -9.01 -11.17
CA LYS A 142 -13.21 -10.22 -11.72
C LYS A 142 -14.22 -9.93 -12.86
N ILE A 143 -14.86 -8.77 -12.86
CA ILE A 143 -15.85 -8.37 -13.88
C ILE A 143 -15.30 -7.33 -14.87
N ASP A 144 -13.98 -7.12 -14.90
CA ASP A 144 -13.30 -6.13 -15.76
C ASP A 144 -13.80 -4.68 -15.52
N MET A 145 -14.20 -4.37 -14.29
CA MET A 145 -14.54 -3.02 -13.86
C MET A 145 -13.28 -2.33 -13.31
N PRO A 146 -12.97 -1.08 -13.73
CA PRO A 146 -11.82 -0.35 -13.20
C PRO A 146 -11.93 -0.13 -11.68
N ILE A 147 -10.78 -0.19 -10.98
CA ILE A 147 -10.74 -0.04 -9.52
C ILE A 147 -11.14 1.38 -9.10
N GLN A 148 -10.74 2.40 -9.86
CA GLN A 148 -11.09 3.81 -9.62
C GLN A 148 -10.74 4.30 -8.20
N SER A 149 -9.53 3.99 -7.74
CA SER A 149 -9.07 4.38 -6.41
C SER A 149 -8.32 5.70 -6.44
N CYS A 150 -8.78 6.66 -5.64
CA CYS A 150 -8.11 7.94 -5.40
C CYS A 150 -6.67 7.74 -4.88
N ALA A 151 -6.41 6.67 -4.13
CA ALA A 151 -5.07 6.36 -3.63
C ALA A 151 -4.04 6.21 -4.75
N THR A 152 -4.45 5.70 -5.92
CA THR A 152 -3.54 5.58 -7.07
C THR A 152 -3.19 6.93 -7.69
N ILE A 153 -4.12 7.88 -7.71
CA ILE A 153 -3.87 9.26 -8.13
C ILE A 153 -2.94 9.96 -7.14
N GLN A 154 -3.15 9.78 -5.84
CA GLN A 154 -2.25 10.33 -4.80
C GLN A 154 -0.82 9.80 -4.95
N TYR A 155 -0.67 8.51 -5.28
CA TYR A 155 0.64 7.92 -5.57
C TYR A 155 1.30 8.56 -6.80
N ILE A 156 0.55 8.77 -7.89
CA ILE A 156 1.05 9.43 -9.11
C ILE A 156 1.51 10.87 -8.83
N LEU A 157 0.79 11.60 -7.98
CA LEU A 157 1.13 12.98 -7.63
C LEU A 157 2.37 13.09 -6.73
N GLY A 158 2.73 12.02 -6.00
CA GLY A 158 3.85 11.96 -5.05
C GLY A 158 3.68 12.81 -3.79
N THR A 159 2.86 13.87 -3.85
CA THR A 159 2.51 14.74 -2.71
C THR A 159 1.01 14.65 -2.45
N PRO A 160 0.58 14.34 -1.22
CA PRO A 160 -0.84 14.26 -0.89
C PRO A 160 -1.58 15.57 -1.18
N LYS A 161 -2.61 15.50 -2.01
CA LYS A 161 -3.54 16.60 -2.29
C LYS A 161 -4.80 16.39 -1.44
N GLN A 162 -5.22 17.42 -0.70
CA GLN A 162 -6.38 17.32 0.19
C GLN A 162 -7.67 16.94 -0.55
N GLU A 163 -7.88 17.52 -1.75
CA GLU A 163 -9.02 17.24 -2.61
C GLU A 163 -8.54 16.95 -4.04
N LEU A 164 -8.90 15.78 -4.55
CA LEU A 164 -8.67 15.43 -5.95
C LEU A 164 -9.79 16.01 -6.81
N SER A 165 -9.40 16.70 -7.87
CA SER A 165 -10.30 17.20 -8.91
C SER A 165 -10.58 16.12 -9.96
N ILE A 166 -11.63 16.33 -10.75
CA ILE A 166 -11.93 15.49 -11.91
C ILE A 166 -10.75 15.47 -12.91
N GLN A 167 -9.99 16.57 -13.01
CA GLN A 167 -8.83 16.62 -13.90
C GLN A 167 -7.70 15.71 -13.42
N ASP A 168 -7.55 15.53 -12.10
CA ASP A 168 -6.53 14.63 -11.55
C ASP A 168 -6.83 13.16 -11.88
N THR A 169 -8.10 12.78 -12.06
CA THR A 169 -8.46 11.40 -12.47
C THR A 169 -8.15 11.10 -13.94
N GLN A 170 -7.75 12.11 -14.71
CA GLN A 170 -7.39 12.00 -16.14
C GLN A 170 -5.87 12.03 -16.36
N ILE A 171 -5.05 11.95 -15.30
CA ILE A 171 -3.60 11.92 -15.45
C ILE A 171 -3.17 10.63 -16.14
N GLU A 172 -2.49 10.76 -17.27
CA GLU A 172 -1.94 9.63 -18.03
C GLU A 172 -0.82 8.96 -17.23
N SER A 173 -1.09 7.77 -16.73
CA SER A 173 -0.13 6.94 -16.00
C SER A 173 -0.65 5.51 -15.95
N PRO A 174 0.23 4.50 -16.08
CA PRO A 174 -0.20 3.10 -15.97
C PRO A 174 -0.73 2.76 -14.56
N TYR A 175 -0.42 3.56 -13.54
CA TYR A 175 -1.00 3.42 -12.20
C TYR A 175 -2.42 3.98 -12.08
N ASN A 176 -2.91 4.74 -13.07
CA ASN A 176 -4.22 5.38 -12.99
C ASN A 176 -5.34 4.35 -13.18
N THR A 177 -5.92 3.91 -12.07
CA THR A 177 -7.01 2.92 -12.06
C THR A 177 -8.38 3.47 -12.47
N TYR A 178 -8.47 4.75 -12.85
CA TYR A 178 -9.62 5.31 -13.56
C TYR A 178 -9.55 5.08 -15.07
N LEU A 179 -8.33 5.06 -15.63
CA LEU A 179 -8.09 4.91 -17.07
C LEU A 179 -7.79 3.46 -17.47
N HIS A 180 -7.26 2.66 -16.54
CA HIS A 180 -6.87 1.28 -16.78
C HIS A 180 -7.61 0.32 -15.83
N ALA A 181 -8.27 -0.69 -16.42
CA ALA A 181 -8.89 -1.78 -15.67
C ALA A 181 -7.84 -2.78 -15.15
N GLY A 182 -8.19 -3.51 -14.09
CA GLY A 182 -7.28 -4.44 -13.41
C GLY A 182 -6.39 -3.77 -12.36
N LEU A 183 -5.33 -4.47 -11.96
CA LEU A 183 -4.35 -3.96 -11.00
C LEU A 183 -3.38 -2.97 -11.68
N PRO A 184 -2.90 -1.94 -10.96
CA PRO A 184 -1.80 -1.12 -11.44
C PRO A 184 -0.51 -1.97 -11.58
N PRO A 185 0.54 -1.45 -12.25
CA PRO A 185 1.80 -2.16 -12.46
C PRO A 185 2.49 -2.66 -11.20
N GLY A 186 2.19 -2.08 -10.03
CA GLY A 186 2.69 -2.56 -8.76
C GLY A 186 2.10 -1.84 -7.57
N PRO A 187 2.63 -2.11 -6.37
CA PRO A 187 2.14 -1.50 -5.14
C PRO A 187 2.28 0.02 -5.15
N ILE A 188 1.40 0.68 -4.41
CA ILE A 188 1.38 2.14 -4.22
C ILE A 188 1.81 2.57 -2.81
N ALA A 189 2.18 1.61 -1.97
CA ALA A 189 2.65 1.78 -0.61
C ALA A 189 3.13 0.43 -0.05
N ASN A 190 3.75 0.45 1.13
CA ASN A 190 4.09 -0.72 1.93
C ASN A 190 2.92 -1.08 2.87
N PRO A 191 2.15 -2.17 2.60
CA PRO A 191 0.98 -2.52 3.39
C PRO A 191 1.36 -3.21 4.71
N GLY A 192 0.50 -3.04 5.71
CA GLY A 192 0.57 -3.81 6.95
C GLY A 192 0.03 -5.23 6.79
N GLN A 193 0.27 -6.06 7.81
CA GLN A 193 -0.24 -7.45 7.82
C GLN A 193 -1.77 -7.51 7.73
N ALA A 194 -2.48 -6.56 8.36
CA ALA A 194 -3.94 -6.52 8.36
C ALA A 194 -4.52 -6.37 6.94
N SER A 195 -3.91 -5.54 6.10
CA SER A 195 -4.34 -5.34 4.71
C SER A 195 -4.02 -6.55 3.84
N ILE A 196 -2.88 -7.22 4.07
CA ILE A 196 -2.55 -8.48 3.40
C ILE A 196 -3.58 -9.57 3.78
N GLN A 197 -3.89 -9.71 5.08
CA GLN A 197 -4.86 -10.68 5.55
C GLN A 197 -6.27 -10.43 5.00
N ALA A 198 -6.66 -9.16 4.86
CA ALA A 198 -7.94 -8.77 4.29
C ALA A 198 -8.08 -9.16 2.81
N VAL A 199 -6.99 -9.12 2.04
CA VAL A 199 -6.98 -9.61 0.65
C VAL A 199 -7.09 -11.13 0.59
N LEU A 200 -6.42 -11.84 1.50
CA LEU A 200 -6.49 -13.30 1.57
C LEU A 200 -7.85 -13.80 2.07
N ASN A 201 -8.54 -13.01 2.89
CA ASN A 201 -9.81 -13.37 3.51
C ASN A 201 -10.81 -12.21 3.35
N PRO A 202 -11.23 -11.93 2.10
CA PRO A 202 -12.16 -10.85 1.84
C PRO A 202 -13.53 -11.15 2.47
N ALA A 203 -14.30 -10.10 2.73
CA ALA A 203 -15.66 -10.27 3.23
C ALA A 203 -16.52 -11.00 2.19
N ASN A 204 -17.39 -11.91 2.64
CA ASN A 204 -18.39 -12.52 1.76
C ASN A 204 -19.55 -11.54 1.55
N THR A 205 -19.49 -10.81 0.43
CA THR A 205 -20.43 -9.76 0.09
C THR A 205 -20.54 -9.63 -1.43
N ASP A 206 -21.50 -8.83 -1.90
CA ASP A 206 -21.75 -8.53 -3.29
C ASP A 206 -21.62 -7.02 -3.59
N VAL A 207 -21.06 -6.25 -2.65
CA VAL A 207 -20.83 -4.81 -2.85
C VAL A 207 -19.76 -4.56 -3.91
N LEU A 208 -19.99 -3.49 -4.68
CA LEU A 208 -19.12 -3.04 -5.77
C LEU A 208 -18.69 -1.58 -5.61
N TYR A 209 -19.29 -0.82 -4.70
CA TYR A 209 -19.05 0.60 -4.54
C TYR A 209 -18.91 0.95 -3.07
N PHE A 210 -18.12 1.98 -2.78
CA PHE A 210 -18.08 2.60 -1.48
C PHE A 210 -17.81 4.09 -1.59
N VAL A 211 -18.31 4.86 -0.62
CA VAL A 211 -18.02 6.29 -0.46
C VAL A 211 -17.64 6.58 0.99
N ALA A 212 -16.58 7.36 1.17
CA ALA A 212 -16.07 7.73 2.49
C ALA A 212 -16.97 8.77 3.16
N LYS A 213 -17.30 8.54 4.43
CA LYS A 213 -18.01 9.49 5.29
C LYS A 213 -17.03 10.46 5.97
N PRO A 214 -17.51 11.62 6.48
CA PRO A 214 -16.67 12.56 7.22
C PRO A 214 -16.09 12.02 8.54
N ASP A 215 -16.59 10.89 9.04
CA ASP A 215 -16.07 10.20 10.23
C ASP A 215 -14.97 9.18 9.91
N GLY A 216 -14.63 9.00 8.62
CA GLY A 216 -13.60 8.07 8.14
C GLY A 216 -14.08 6.65 7.87
N THR A 217 -15.34 6.29 8.18
CA THR A 217 -15.94 5.01 7.75
C THR A 217 -16.58 5.13 6.37
N HIS A 218 -17.05 4.03 5.78
CA HIS A 218 -17.62 4.02 4.43
C HIS A 218 -19.09 3.59 4.40
N ILE A 219 -19.83 4.09 3.42
CA ILE A 219 -21.11 3.51 2.99
C ILE A 219 -20.81 2.60 1.80
N PHE A 220 -21.21 1.33 1.89
CA PHE A 220 -21.01 0.33 0.84
C PHE A 220 -22.31 0.07 0.08
N SER A 221 -22.22 -0.06 -1.23
CA SER A 221 -23.37 -0.18 -2.14
C SER A 221 -23.13 -1.28 -3.17
N ARG A 222 -24.21 -1.95 -3.59
CA ARG A 222 -24.18 -3.02 -4.60
C ARG A 222 -24.32 -2.46 -6.01
N THR A 223 -25.21 -1.50 -6.19
CA THR A 223 -25.48 -0.89 -7.49
C THR A 223 -24.97 0.55 -7.56
N TYR A 224 -24.85 1.05 -8.78
CA TYR A 224 -24.45 2.42 -9.02
C TYR A 224 -25.51 3.42 -8.51
N GLU A 225 -26.80 3.09 -8.64
CA GLU A 225 -27.89 3.93 -8.14
C GLU A 225 -27.85 4.06 -6.61
N GLU A 226 -27.60 2.97 -5.90
CA GLU A 226 -27.38 2.98 -4.45
C GLU A 226 -26.16 3.83 -4.07
N HIS A 227 -25.09 3.77 -4.87
CA HIS A 227 -23.88 4.54 -4.64
C HIS A 227 -24.10 6.05 -4.84
N VAL A 228 -24.85 6.47 -5.87
CA VAL A 228 -25.20 7.88 -6.10
C VAL A 228 -26.00 8.43 -4.92
N LEU A 229 -26.98 7.67 -4.41
CA LEU A 229 -27.73 8.06 -3.21
C LEU A 229 -26.83 8.15 -1.96
N ALA A 230 -25.86 7.25 -1.84
CA ALA A 230 -24.88 7.30 -0.75
C ALA A 230 -23.98 8.54 -0.83
N ILE A 231 -23.58 8.97 -2.04
CA ILE A 231 -22.82 10.22 -2.26
C ILE A 231 -23.64 11.43 -1.80
N GLU A 232 -24.89 11.54 -2.26
CA GLU A 232 -25.79 12.64 -1.84
C GLU A 232 -25.96 12.67 -0.31
N GLN A 233 -26.08 11.50 0.32
CA GLN A 233 -26.14 11.38 1.77
C GLN A 233 -24.88 11.90 2.46
N VAL A 234 -23.69 11.57 1.94
CA VAL A 234 -22.40 12.03 2.48
C VAL A 234 -22.26 13.54 2.33
N ASP A 235 -22.62 14.10 1.18
CA ASP A 235 -22.55 15.54 0.92
C ASP A 235 -23.44 16.31 1.89
N MET A 236 -24.66 15.84 2.14
CA MET A 236 -25.55 16.42 3.17
C MET A 236 -24.97 16.34 4.58
N MET A 237 -24.26 15.26 4.94
CA MET A 237 -23.60 15.14 6.24
C MET A 237 -22.44 16.13 6.39
N ALA A 238 -21.70 16.40 5.33
CA ALA A 238 -20.60 17.35 5.34
C ALA A 238 -21.10 18.79 5.54
N VAL A 239 -22.21 19.17 4.90
CA VAL A 239 -22.82 20.50 5.03
C VAL A 239 -23.32 20.77 6.45
N ASN A 240 -23.91 19.77 7.11
CA ASN A 240 -24.49 19.93 8.46
C ASN A 240 -23.45 19.97 9.60
N LYS A 241 -22.16 19.88 9.28
CA LYS A 241 -21.05 19.91 10.26
C LYS A 241 -20.36 21.28 10.33
N ILE A 242 -20.79 22.25 9.52
CA ILE A 242 -20.36 23.65 9.47
C ILE A 242 -21.41 24.52 10.19
#